data_AF-A0A366HWQ0-F1
#
_entry.id   AF-A0A366HWQ0-F1
#
_cell.length_a   1.000
_cell.length_b   1.000
_cell.length_c   1.000
_cell.angle_alpha   90.00
_cell.angle_beta   90.00
_cell.angle_gamma   90.00
#
_symmetry.space_group_name_H-M   'P 1'
#
loop_
_entity.id
_entity.type
_entity.pdbx_description
1 polymer ?
#
loop_
_entity_poly.entity_id
_entity_poly.type
_entity_poly.pdbx_seq_one_letter_code
_entity_poly.pdbx_strand_id
1 'polypeptide(L)'
;MAKNSLQNDILRAWQRIEFFQPYALEEKKKSLRIPLNKINQCGDNLLPWLSADLREQYEIPTKASYSVHIGLFDKKIASTISEDVFGPDEGLDAEEREQRLDQEGITCFAKVLLNSEGVPALEKLSVSSLPWALGHLKEKRFQSINSDTFSAECERLANTLRNFSATLKPVREKGPGVLKADDILMLLTTHLVAWADFAPQWEYVL
;
A
#
# COMPACT_ATOMS: atom_id res chain seq x y z
N MET A 1 -31.21 -23.55 14.29
CA MET A 1 -31.53 -22.70 13.11
C MET A 1 -31.19 -21.21 13.31
N ALA A 2 -30.32 -20.84 14.26
CA ALA A 2 -30.01 -19.44 14.63
C ALA A 2 -28.58 -18.99 14.17
N LYS A 3 -28.10 -19.60 13.08
CA LYS A 3 -26.73 -20.15 12.95
C LYS A 3 -26.32 -20.39 11.47
N ASN A 4 -27.25 -20.15 10.53
CA ASN A 4 -27.11 -20.43 9.11
C ASN A 4 -27.10 -19.17 8.20
N SER A 5 -27.18 -17.93 8.72
CA SER A 5 -27.11 -16.70 7.90
C SER A 5 -26.30 -15.48 8.42
N LEU A 6 -25.79 -15.40 9.68
CA LEU A 6 -24.73 -14.44 10.13
C LEU A 6 -23.38 -14.47 9.35
N GLN A 7 -23.29 -15.11 8.20
CA GLN A 7 -23.08 -16.55 7.99
C GLN A 7 -23.53 -16.88 6.54
N ASN A 8 -24.40 -16.06 5.93
CA ASN A 8 -24.42 -15.56 4.55
C ASN A 8 -24.08 -14.04 4.51
N ASP A 9 -23.71 -13.53 5.68
CA ASP A 9 -23.09 -12.26 6.03
C ASP A 9 -21.67 -12.55 6.39
N ILE A 10 -20.83 -11.53 6.59
CA ILE A 10 -19.37 -11.68 6.39
C ILE A 10 -19.07 -12.05 4.89
N LEU A 11 -20.03 -12.68 4.26
CA LEU A 11 -20.24 -13.16 2.94
C LEU A 11 -20.64 -11.96 2.18
N ARG A 12 -19.96 -11.83 1.06
CA ARG A 12 -19.99 -10.62 0.33
C ARG A 12 -19.45 -9.42 1.16
N ALA A 13 -18.93 -9.51 2.40
CA ALA A 13 -18.21 -8.41 3.12
C ALA A 13 -16.80 -8.13 2.55
N TRP A 14 -16.67 -8.52 1.30
CA TRP A 14 -15.75 -9.49 0.74
C TRP A 14 -16.06 -9.52 -0.75
N GLN A 15 -17.33 -9.35 -1.13
CA GLN A 15 -17.77 -9.50 -2.51
C GLN A 15 -16.98 -8.58 -3.41
N ARG A 16 -16.43 -7.52 -2.84
CA ARG A 16 -16.03 -6.37 -3.62
C ARG A 16 -14.91 -5.56 -3.04
N ILE A 17 -14.76 -5.42 -1.72
CA ILE A 17 -13.78 -4.45 -1.24
C ILE A 17 -14.05 -3.02 -1.85
N GLU A 18 -15.25 -2.77 -2.39
CA GLU A 18 -15.76 -1.53 -3.04
C GLU A 18 -15.70 -0.31 -2.11
N PHE A 19 -15.69 -0.56 -0.80
CA PHE A 19 -15.61 0.47 0.23
C PHE A 19 -14.18 0.84 0.61
N PHE A 20 -13.20 0.07 0.16
CA PHE A 20 -11.80 0.29 0.46
C PHE A 20 -11.19 1.02 -0.72
N GLN A 21 -11.14 2.35 -0.65
CA GLN A 21 -10.58 3.21 -1.71
C GLN A 21 -9.19 2.70 -2.09
N PRO A 22 -9.02 2.01 -3.25
CA PRO A 22 -7.70 1.75 -3.74
C PRO A 22 -7.10 3.12 -4.03
N TYR A 23 -5.84 3.32 -3.68
CA TYR A 23 -5.14 4.48 -4.21
C TYR A 23 -5.16 4.37 -5.74
N ALA A 24 -5.90 5.28 -6.37
CA ALA A 24 -5.80 5.47 -7.81
C ALA A 24 -4.41 6.06 -8.04
N LEU A 25 -3.56 5.29 -8.71
CA LEU A 25 -2.25 5.79 -9.11
C LEU A 25 -2.48 6.90 -10.14
N GLU A 26 -2.28 8.14 -9.72
CA GLU A 26 -2.20 9.27 -10.64
C GLU A 26 -0.88 9.16 -11.42
N GLU A 27 -0.84 8.25 -12.40
CA GLU A 27 0.30 8.10 -13.27
C GLU A 27 0.42 9.31 -14.17
N LYS A 28 1.33 10.20 -13.78
CA LYS A 28 1.73 11.32 -14.61
C LYS A 28 2.79 10.81 -15.58
N LYS A 29 2.94 11.48 -16.72
CA LYS A 29 3.96 11.18 -17.73
C LYS A 29 5.41 11.10 -17.19
N LYS A 30 5.67 11.58 -15.97
CA LYS A 30 6.97 11.58 -15.29
C LYS A 30 7.02 10.67 -14.04
N SER A 31 6.07 9.75 -13.87
CA SER A 31 6.09 8.80 -12.75
C SER A 31 7.22 7.79 -12.91
N LEU A 32 7.96 7.56 -11.83
CA LEU A 32 9.04 6.59 -11.77
C LEU A 32 8.54 5.36 -11.02
N ARG A 33 8.66 4.19 -11.64
CA ARG A 33 8.40 2.92 -10.99
C ARG A 33 9.72 2.26 -10.64
N ILE A 34 9.90 1.87 -9.38
CA ILE A 34 11.15 1.28 -8.91
C ILE A 34 10.90 -0.19 -8.54
N PRO A 35 11.47 -1.14 -9.30
CA PRO A 35 11.35 -2.55 -9.00
C PRO A 35 12.00 -2.95 -7.67
N LEU A 36 11.44 -3.94 -6.97
CA LEU A 36 11.99 -4.44 -5.69
C LEU A 36 13.42 -4.97 -5.82
N ASN A 37 13.71 -5.70 -6.89
CA ASN A 37 15.06 -6.21 -7.10
C ASN A 37 16.08 -5.08 -7.35
N LYS A 38 15.67 -3.99 -7.99
CA LYS A 38 16.53 -2.86 -8.30
C LYS A 38 16.83 -2.01 -7.08
N ILE A 39 15.85 -1.73 -6.23
CA ILE A 39 16.10 -0.96 -5.00
C ILE A 39 17.06 -1.69 -4.06
N ASN A 40 16.98 -3.02 -3.98
CA ASN A 40 17.94 -3.85 -3.23
C ASN A 40 19.37 -3.79 -3.79
N GLN A 41 19.53 -3.62 -5.11
CA GLN A 41 20.84 -3.62 -5.77
C GLN A 41 21.49 -2.23 -5.78
N CYS A 42 20.72 -1.20 -6.08
CA CYS A 42 21.25 0.15 -6.33
C CYS A 42 21.00 1.12 -5.16
N GLY A 43 20.15 0.75 -4.19
CA GLY A 43 19.87 1.54 -2.99
C GLY A 43 19.41 2.95 -3.28
N ASP A 44 19.98 3.92 -2.55
CA ASP A 44 19.63 5.34 -2.60
C ASP A 44 19.82 5.98 -3.99
N ASN A 45 20.63 5.39 -4.87
CA ASN A 45 20.89 5.94 -6.21
C ASN A 45 19.66 5.93 -7.12
N LEU A 46 18.61 5.16 -6.77
CA LEU A 46 17.34 5.15 -7.49
C LEU A 46 16.33 6.18 -6.98
N LEU A 47 16.65 6.90 -5.91
CA LEU A 47 15.72 7.83 -5.28
C LEU A 47 16.01 9.25 -5.77
N PRO A 48 15.05 9.93 -6.44
CA PRO A 48 15.29 11.24 -7.02
C PRO A 48 15.65 12.32 -6.00
N TRP A 49 15.22 12.19 -4.74
CA TRP A 49 15.60 13.14 -3.69
C TRP A 49 17.01 12.91 -3.13
N LEU A 50 17.65 11.78 -3.46
CA LEU A 50 19.03 11.44 -3.05
C LEU A 50 20.02 11.38 -4.22
N SER A 51 19.56 11.30 -5.47
CA SER A 51 20.40 11.24 -6.66
C SER A 51 20.27 12.49 -7.53
N ALA A 52 21.37 13.23 -7.70
CA ALA A 52 21.42 14.34 -8.64
C ALA A 52 21.31 13.87 -10.09
N ASP A 53 22.00 12.79 -10.43
CA ASP A 53 22.02 12.20 -11.78
C ASP A 53 20.60 11.77 -12.21
N LEU A 54 19.84 11.16 -11.29
CA LEU A 54 18.45 10.77 -11.57
C LEU A 54 17.54 12.00 -11.76
N ARG A 55 17.78 13.09 -11.02
CA ARG A 55 17.03 14.33 -11.23
C ARG A 55 17.33 14.96 -12.59
N GLU A 56 18.59 14.94 -13.02
CA GLU A 56 18.99 15.44 -14.34
C GLU A 56 18.37 14.58 -15.45
N GLN A 57 18.50 13.25 -15.35
CA GLN A 57 17.99 12.29 -16.33
C GLN A 57 16.48 12.43 -16.57
N TYR A 58 15.70 12.70 -15.51
CA TYR A 58 14.24 12.82 -15.57
C TYR A 58 13.73 14.27 -15.55
N GLU A 59 14.62 15.25 -15.71
CA GLU A 59 14.30 16.68 -15.72
C GLU A 59 13.47 17.12 -14.49
N ILE A 60 13.83 16.60 -13.31
CA ILE A 60 13.15 16.91 -12.05
C ILE A 60 13.73 18.20 -11.46
N PRO A 61 12.90 19.24 -11.21
CA PRO A 61 13.39 20.48 -10.60
C PRO A 61 14.02 20.27 -9.23
N THR A 62 15.02 21.07 -8.88
CA THR A 62 15.72 20.97 -7.58
C THR A 62 14.78 21.13 -6.38
N LYS A 63 13.71 21.94 -6.50
CA LYS A 63 12.73 22.20 -5.44
C LYS A 63 11.45 21.36 -5.57
N ALA A 64 11.48 20.25 -6.32
CA ALA A 64 10.30 19.40 -6.48
C ALA A 64 9.93 18.69 -5.17
N SER A 65 8.63 18.58 -4.89
CA SER A 65 8.10 17.66 -3.87
C SER A 65 7.75 16.32 -4.51
N TYR A 66 7.82 15.23 -3.74
CA TYR A 66 7.55 13.89 -4.25
C TYR A 66 6.27 13.32 -3.64
N SER A 67 5.51 12.61 -4.48
CA SER A 67 4.38 11.80 -4.05
C SER A 67 4.76 10.34 -4.25
N VAL A 68 5.10 9.66 -3.17
CA VAL A 68 5.65 8.29 -3.21
C VAL A 68 4.53 7.31 -2.85
N HIS A 69 4.22 6.43 -3.79
CA HIS A 69 3.28 5.32 -3.58
C HIS A 69 4.10 4.09 -3.22
N ILE A 70 3.81 3.42 -2.11
CA ILE A 70 4.65 2.35 -1.57
C ILE A 70 3.91 1.02 -1.64
N GLY A 71 4.62 -0.03 -2.07
CA GLY A 71 4.10 -1.39 -2.18
C GLY A 71 3.05 -1.47 -3.28
N LEU A 72 3.49 -1.38 -4.54
CA LEU A 72 2.60 -1.44 -5.69
C LEU A 72 2.23 -2.90 -6.00
N PHE A 73 0.95 -3.18 -6.23
CA PHE A 73 0.48 -4.50 -6.62
C PHE A 73 -0.75 -4.45 -7.52
N ASP A 74 -0.97 -5.52 -8.30
CA ASP A 74 -2.12 -5.67 -9.19
C ASP A 74 -3.40 -5.95 -8.38
N LYS A 75 -4.46 -5.18 -8.64
CA LYS A 75 -5.76 -5.34 -7.98
C LYS A 75 -6.41 -6.69 -8.28
N LYS A 76 -6.04 -7.38 -9.37
CA LYS A 76 -6.52 -8.74 -9.71
C LYS A 76 -6.27 -9.76 -8.61
N ILE A 77 -5.29 -9.53 -7.72
CA ILE A 77 -5.06 -10.41 -6.56
C ILE A 77 -6.29 -10.52 -5.65
N ALA A 78 -7.10 -9.46 -5.58
CA ALA A 78 -8.37 -9.48 -4.86
C ALA A 78 -9.29 -10.57 -5.41
N SER A 79 -9.27 -10.77 -6.74
CA SER A 79 -10.14 -11.73 -7.39
C SER A 79 -9.74 -13.15 -7.06
N THR A 80 -8.44 -13.43 -7.17
CA THR A 80 -7.84 -14.72 -6.83
C THR A 80 -8.11 -15.08 -5.38
N ILE A 81 -7.87 -14.16 -4.43
CA ILE A 81 -8.11 -14.44 -3.01
C ILE A 81 -9.58 -14.68 -2.74
N SER A 82 -10.49 -13.91 -3.36
CA SER A 82 -11.92 -14.11 -3.19
C SER A 82 -12.37 -15.50 -3.65
N GLU A 83 -11.91 -15.94 -4.82
CA GLU A 83 -12.19 -17.28 -5.37
C GLU A 83 -11.63 -18.37 -4.47
N ASP A 84 -10.43 -18.18 -3.91
CA ASP A 84 -9.81 -19.14 -2.99
C ASP A 84 -10.62 -19.30 -1.69
N VAL A 85 -11.25 -18.22 -1.18
CA VAL A 85 -12.00 -18.26 0.08
C VAL A 85 -13.45 -18.72 -0.10
N PHE A 86 -14.09 -18.35 -1.22
CA PHE A 86 -15.52 -18.61 -1.48
C PHE A 86 -15.82 -19.71 -2.50
N GLY A 87 -14.87 -20.06 -3.36
CA GLY A 87 -15.14 -20.82 -4.59
C GLY A 87 -15.49 -19.93 -5.79
N PRO A 88 -15.69 -20.54 -6.98
CA PRO A 88 -16.05 -19.82 -8.20
C PRO A 88 -17.45 -19.21 -8.07
N ASP A 89 -17.62 -18.01 -8.60
CA ASP A 89 -18.94 -17.40 -8.72
C ASP A 89 -19.77 -18.14 -9.78
N GLU A 90 -21.02 -18.50 -9.44
CA GLU A 90 -21.96 -19.13 -10.38
C GLU A 90 -23.17 -18.22 -10.65
N GLY A 91 -23.59 -18.14 -11.92
CA GLY A 91 -24.83 -17.45 -12.31
C GLY A 91 -24.80 -15.94 -12.08
N LEU A 92 -25.82 -15.41 -11.41
CA LEU A 92 -26.01 -13.97 -11.17
C LEU A 92 -24.87 -13.33 -10.36
N ASP A 93 -24.13 -14.12 -9.57
CA ASP A 93 -23.07 -13.62 -8.70
C ASP A 93 -21.83 -13.19 -9.50
N ALA A 94 -21.56 -13.85 -10.63
CA ALA A 94 -20.45 -13.54 -11.53
C ALA A 94 -20.71 -12.26 -12.35
N GLU A 95 -21.92 -12.14 -12.90
CA GLU A 95 -22.35 -10.94 -13.65
C GLU A 95 -22.42 -9.70 -12.76
N GLU A 96 -22.87 -9.85 -11.51
CA GLU A 96 -22.84 -8.75 -10.54
C GLU A 96 -21.38 -8.32 -10.33
N ARG A 97 -20.46 -9.26 -10.09
CA ARG A 97 -19.06 -8.99 -9.70
C ARG A 97 -18.30 -8.19 -10.75
N GLU A 98 -18.39 -8.58 -12.02
CA GLU A 98 -17.77 -7.88 -13.15
C GLU A 98 -18.22 -6.43 -13.27
N GLN A 99 -19.48 -6.12 -12.97
CA GLN A 99 -20.03 -4.77 -13.16
C GLN A 99 -19.68 -3.77 -12.04
N ARG A 100 -19.25 -4.27 -10.88
CA ARG A 100 -19.11 -3.46 -9.66
C ARG A 100 -17.68 -3.34 -9.15
N LEU A 101 -16.74 -4.08 -9.75
CA LEU A 101 -15.35 -4.04 -9.31
C LEU A 101 -14.41 -3.49 -10.36
N ASP A 102 -13.80 -2.34 -10.05
CA ASP A 102 -12.56 -1.90 -10.69
C ASP A 102 -11.38 -2.77 -10.20
N GLN A 103 -11.34 -4.05 -10.64
CA GLN A 103 -10.25 -4.99 -10.33
C GLN A 103 -9.07 -4.84 -11.28
N GLU A 104 -9.15 -3.92 -12.23
CA GLU A 104 -8.07 -3.67 -13.17
C GLU A 104 -7.14 -2.56 -12.68
N GLY A 105 -5.86 -2.73 -13.01
CA GLY A 105 -4.82 -1.76 -12.71
C GLY A 105 -4.05 -2.03 -11.41
N ILE A 106 -3.13 -1.11 -11.15
CA ILE A 106 -2.20 -1.19 -10.02
C ILE A 106 -2.74 -0.32 -8.88
N THR A 107 -2.51 -0.75 -7.65
CA THR A 107 -2.73 0.05 -6.45
C THR A 107 -1.49 0.00 -5.56
N CYS A 108 -1.51 0.69 -4.41
CA CYS A 108 -0.40 0.69 -3.45
C CYS A 108 -0.89 0.43 -2.03
N PHE A 109 0.02 0.12 -1.11
CA PHE A 109 -0.28 0.03 0.32
C PHE A 109 -0.40 1.40 0.98
N ALA A 110 0.45 2.34 0.57
CA ALA A 110 0.48 3.65 1.18
C ALA A 110 0.92 4.73 0.20
N LYS A 111 0.59 5.98 0.51
CA LYS A 111 1.08 7.18 -0.13
C LYS A 111 1.71 8.08 0.92
N VAL A 112 2.93 8.54 0.68
CA VAL A 112 3.63 9.51 1.51
C VAL A 112 4.14 10.67 0.67
N LEU A 113 4.00 11.88 1.21
CA LEU A 113 4.55 13.08 0.60
C LEU A 113 5.95 13.34 1.14
N LEU A 114 6.89 13.63 0.24
CA LEU A 114 8.23 14.06 0.59
C LEU A 114 8.44 15.51 0.16
N ASN A 115 9.18 16.26 0.97
CA ASN A 115 9.70 17.56 0.53
C ASN A 115 10.89 17.37 -0.44
N SER A 116 11.48 18.47 -0.90
CA SER A 116 12.61 18.44 -1.84
C SER A 116 13.90 17.83 -1.29
N GLU A 117 14.03 17.70 0.03
CA GLU A 117 15.17 17.04 0.68
C GLU A 117 14.90 15.54 0.93
N GLY A 118 13.70 15.03 0.60
CA GLY A 118 13.32 13.65 0.86
C GLY A 118 12.80 13.39 2.28
N VAL A 119 12.47 14.43 3.05
CA VAL A 119 11.88 14.32 4.38
C VAL A 119 10.41 13.91 4.23
N PRO A 120 9.97 12.79 4.83
CA PRO A 120 8.59 12.33 4.72
C PRO A 120 7.66 13.02 5.71
N ALA A 121 6.47 13.37 5.24
CA ALA A 121 5.34 13.79 6.08
C ALA A 121 4.58 12.54 6.58
N LEU A 122 5.23 11.73 7.43
CA LEU A 122 4.68 10.45 7.91
C LEU A 122 3.38 10.60 8.72
N GLU A 123 3.18 11.74 9.36
CA GLU A 123 1.94 12.10 10.05
C GLU A 123 0.75 12.31 9.09
N LYS A 124 1.05 12.52 7.80
CA LYS A 124 0.08 12.62 6.71
C LYS A 124 0.16 11.41 5.77
N LEU A 125 0.83 10.33 6.18
CA LEU A 125 0.87 9.10 5.41
C LEU A 125 -0.55 8.56 5.31
N SER A 126 -0.94 8.24 4.08
CA SER A 126 -2.25 7.69 3.81
C SER A 126 -2.12 6.24 3.41
N VAL A 127 -2.92 5.37 3.99
CA VAL A 127 -2.93 3.94 3.66
C VAL A 127 -4.09 3.59 2.74
N SER A 128 -3.83 2.69 1.80
CA SER A 128 -4.89 1.95 1.13
C SER A 128 -5.45 0.97 2.14
N SER A 129 -6.76 0.94 2.25
CA SER A 129 -7.42 0.03 3.18
C SER A 129 -7.60 -1.37 2.55
N LEU A 130 -7.39 -1.50 1.23
CA LEU A 130 -7.49 -2.75 0.46
C LEU A 130 -6.53 -3.85 0.97
N PRO A 131 -5.21 -3.62 1.14
CA PRO A 131 -4.29 -4.62 1.70
C PRO A 131 -4.74 -5.22 3.03
N TRP A 132 -5.21 -4.36 3.94
CA TRP A 132 -5.70 -4.79 5.24
C TRP A 132 -6.94 -5.67 5.10
N ALA A 133 -7.89 -5.24 4.26
CA ALA A 133 -9.07 -6.04 3.98
C ALA A 133 -8.69 -7.40 3.35
N LEU A 134 -7.71 -7.44 2.44
CA LEU A 134 -7.21 -8.67 1.81
C LEU A 134 -6.56 -9.62 2.82
N GLY A 135 -5.79 -9.12 3.78
CA GLY A 135 -5.23 -9.94 4.86
C GLY A 135 -6.30 -10.58 5.73
N HIS A 136 -7.32 -9.81 6.12
CA HIS A 136 -8.44 -10.32 6.90
C HIS A 136 -9.33 -11.30 6.13
N LEU A 137 -9.59 -11.01 4.85
CA LEU A 137 -10.29 -11.88 3.90
C LEU A 137 -9.57 -13.23 3.78
N LYS A 138 -8.26 -13.22 3.54
CA LYS A 138 -7.44 -14.43 3.40
C LYS A 138 -7.46 -15.29 4.67
N GLU A 139 -7.32 -14.67 5.84
CA GLU A 139 -7.23 -15.35 7.15
C GLU A 139 -8.58 -15.71 7.78
N LYS A 140 -9.62 -15.63 6.97
CA LYS A 140 -10.98 -15.92 7.35
C LYS A 140 -11.58 -15.06 8.50
N ARG A 141 -11.03 -13.86 8.76
CA ARG A 141 -11.31 -12.99 9.93
C ARG A 141 -12.42 -11.98 9.69
N PHE A 142 -13.57 -12.48 9.27
CA PHE A 142 -14.57 -11.64 8.63
C PHE A 142 -15.31 -10.70 9.57
N GLN A 143 -15.54 -11.15 10.80
CA GLN A 143 -16.13 -10.33 11.85
C GLN A 143 -15.22 -9.15 12.21
N SER A 144 -13.93 -9.25 11.90
CA SER A 144 -12.94 -8.20 12.13
C SER A 144 -12.83 -7.20 10.97
N ILE A 145 -13.49 -7.45 9.83
CA ILE A 145 -13.56 -6.51 8.71
C ILE A 145 -14.65 -5.48 9.02
N ASN A 146 -14.35 -4.56 9.93
CA ASN A 146 -15.24 -3.47 10.31
C ASN A 146 -14.44 -2.18 10.57
N SER A 147 -15.13 -1.05 10.64
CA SER A 147 -14.51 0.27 10.80
C SER A 147 -13.79 0.43 12.14
N ASP A 148 -14.33 -0.11 13.24
CA ASP A 148 -13.73 0.01 14.56
C ASP A 148 -12.37 -0.70 14.62
N THR A 149 -12.28 -1.93 14.09
CA THR A 149 -11.03 -2.66 13.99
C THR A 149 -10.04 -1.94 13.06
N PHE A 150 -10.49 -1.45 11.91
CA PHE A 150 -9.63 -0.71 10.99
C PHE A 150 -9.06 0.57 11.62
N SER A 151 -9.90 1.35 12.30
CA SER A 151 -9.48 2.57 13.01
C SER A 151 -8.45 2.27 14.10
N ALA A 152 -8.69 1.23 14.91
CA ALA A 152 -7.73 0.80 15.93
C ALA A 152 -6.38 0.37 15.32
N GLU A 153 -6.39 -0.37 14.22
CA GLU A 153 -5.16 -0.76 13.52
C GLU A 153 -4.44 0.44 12.87
N CYS A 154 -5.16 1.43 12.35
CA CYS A 154 -4.56 2.67 11.86
C CYS A 154 -3.92 3.50 13.00
N GLU A 155 -4.53 3.56 14.18
CA GLU A 155 -3.93 4.20 15.35
C GLU A 155 -2.63 3.50 15.79
N ARG A 156 -2.63 2.17 15.78
CA ARG A 156 -1.42 1.37 16.03
C ARG A 156 -0.35 1.65 14.99
N LEU A 157 -0.70 1.67 13.71
CA LEU A 157 0.23 2.01 12.64
C LEU A 157 0.80 3.43 12.83
N ALA A 158 -0.03 4.42 13.17
CA ALA A 158 0.42 5.78 13.45
C ALA A 158 1.41 5.84 14.63
N ASN A 159 1.22 5.03 15.68
CA ASN A 159 2.22 4.90 16.75
C ASN A 159 3.53 4.30 16.24
N THR A 160 3.47 3.23 15.45
CA THR A 160 4.64 2.60 14.82
C THR A 160 5.40 3.58 13.93
N LEU A 161 4.68 4.35 13.09
CA LEU A 161 5.27 5.34 12.19
C LEU A 161 5.95 6.50 12.94
N ARG A 162 5.46 6.87 14.13
CA ARG A 162 6.13 7.86 15.00
C ARG A 162 7.47 7.36 15.53
N ASN A 163 7.56 6.08 15.85
CA ASN A 163 8.83 5.48 16.28
C ASN A 163 9.78 5.33 15.09
N PHE A 164 9.26 4.92 13.94
CA PHE A 164 10.02 4.84 12.69
C PHE A 164 10.55 6.21 12.23
N SER A 165 9.78 7.30 12.38
CA SER A 165 10.23 8.64 12.00
C SER A 165 11.48 9.07 12.79
N ALA A 166 11.59 8.64 14.05
CA ALA A 166 12.74 8.90 14.90
C ALA A 166 14.00 8.10 14.50
N THR A 167 13.86 7.05 13.70
CA THR A 167 15.02 6.26 13.20
C THR A 167 15.60 6.79 11.91
N LEU A 168 14.88 7.67 11.20
CA LEU A 168 15.32 8.22 9.92
C LEU A 168 16.60 9.04 10.09
N LYS A 169 17.62 8.71 9.30
CA LYS A 169 18.91 9.37 9.35
C LYS A 169 18.96 10.53 8.36
N PRO A 170 19.55 11.68 8.74
CA PRO A 170 19.73 12.77 7.81
C PRO A 170 20.85 12.47 6.79
N VAL A 171 20.84 13.19 5.66
CA VAL A 171 21.95 13.18 4.69
C VAL A 171 23.16 13.96 5.20
N ARG A 172 22.91 15.06 5.92
CA ARG A 172 23.92 15.96 6.50
C ARG A 172 23.86 15.94 8.02
N GLU A 173 24.99 16.19 8.68
CA GLU A 173 25.04 16.34 10.14
C GLU A 173 23.98 17.36 10.63
N LYS A 174 23.19 16.98 11.64
CA LYS A 174 22.09 17.78 12.23
C LYS A 174 20.95 18.17 11.28
N GLY A 175 20.84 17.53 10.10
CA GLY A 175 19.69 17.69 9.20
C GLY A 175 18.45 16.91 9.67
N PRO A 176 17.28 17.10 9.01
CA PRO A 176 16.11 16.26 9.22
C PRO A 176 16.33 14.85 8.64
N GLY A 177 15.68 13.85 9.24
CA GLY A 177 15.68 12.48 8.74
C GLY A 177 15.05 12.41 7.34
N VAL A 178 15.70 11.69 6.43
CA VAL A 178 15.22 11.51 5.05
C VAL A 178 14.85 10.06 4.81
N LEU A 179 13.95 9.82 3.86
CA LEU A 179 13.52 8.48 3.50
C LEU A 179 14.54 7.82 2.56
N LYS A 180 15.33 6.85 3.04
CA LYS A 180 16.32 6.11 2.21
C LYS A 180 15.74 4.81 1.67
N ALA A 181 16.48 4.13 0.80
CA ALA A 181 16.07 2.85 0.23
C ALA A 181 15.80 1.79 1.31
N ASP A 182 16.70 1.65 2.28
CA ASP A 182 16.52 0.71 3.41
C ASP A 182 15.29 1.09 4.27
N ASP A 183 15.02 2.39 4.44
CA ASP A 183 13.87 2.87 5.19
C ASP A 183 12.56 2.54 4.44
N ILE A 184 12.53 2.68 3.11
CA ILE A 184 11.39 2.30 2.27
C ILE A 184 11.13 0.80 2.36
N LEU A 185 12.19 0.00 2.29
CA LEU A 185 12.09 -1.44 2.44
C LEU A 185 11.57 -1.83 3.82
N MET A 186 12.08 -1.22 4.90
CA MET A 186 11.60 -1.46 6.26
C MET A 186 10.14 -1.06 6.42
N LEU A 187 9.76 0.12 5.91
CA LEU A 187 8.39 0.61 5.93
C LEU A 187 7.45 -0.36 5.21
N LEU A 188 7.84 -0.85 4.03
CA LEU A 188 7.04 -1.81 3.27
C LEU A 188 6.99 -3.19 3.95
N THR A 189 8.13 -3.86 4.11
CA THR A 189 8.19 -5.28 4.45
C THR A 189 7.96 -5.56 5.94
N THR A 190 8.19 -4.58 6.81
CA THR A 190 8.02 -4.73 8.25
C THR A 190 6.75 -4.06 8.73
N HIS A 191 6.58 -2.75 8.48
CA HIS A 191 5.50 -2.00 9.09
C HIS A 191 4.16 -2.15 8.36
N LEU A 192 4.16 -1.94 7.05
CA LEU A 192 2.94 -1.98 6.23
C LEU A 192 2.43 -3.41 6.01
N VAL A 193 3.32 -4.37 5.77
CA VAL A 193 2.96 -5.80 5.67
C VAL A 193 2.42 -6.33 6.99
N ALA A 194 3.03 -6.00 8.14
CA ALA A 194 2.54 -6.45 9.44
C ALA A 194 1.18 -5.82 9.79
N TRP A 195 0.99 -4.53 9.47
CA TRP A 195 -0.29 -3.86 9.67
C TRP A 195 -1.40 -4.45 8.82
N ALA A 196 -1.13 -4.74 7.55
CA ALA A 196 -2.13 -5.30 6.64
C ALA A 196 -2.39 -6.80 6.86
N ASP A 197 -1.47 -7.50 7.54
CA ASP A 197 -1.38 -8.96 7.55
C ASP A 197 -1.46 -9.54 6.13
N PHE A 198 -0.79 -8.87 5.19
CA PHE A 198 -0.89 -9.15 3.77
C PHE A 198 0.42 -8.83 3.06
N ALA A 199 0.91 -9.77 2.27
CA ALA A 199 2.12 -9.64 1.45
C ALA A 199 1.88 -10.28 0.07
N PRO A 200 1.61 -9.48 -0.98
CA PRO A 200 1.56 -9.96 -2.36
C PRO A 200 2.97 -10.20 -2.91
N GLN A 201 3.05 -10.80 -4.09
CA GLN A 201 4.31 -10.80 -4.85
C GLN A 201 4.54 -9.41 -5.43
N TRP A 202 5.62 -8.76 -4.98
CA TRP A 202 5.96 -7.41 -5.37
C TRP A 202 6.80 -7.38 -6.64
N GLU A 203 6.27 -6.79 -7.70
CA GLU A 203 7.11 -6.40 -8.85
C GLU A 203 7.77 -5.03 -8.58
N TYR A 204 7.02 -4.09 -8.01
CA TYR A 204 7.46 -2.72 -7.76
C TYR A 204 7.28 -2.30 -6.29
N VAL A 205 8.28 -1.61 -5.76
CA VAL A 205 8.27 -1.04 -4.39
C VAL A 205 7.69 0.36 -4.38
N LEU A 206 8.00 1.14 -5.42
CA LEU A 206 7.59 2.54 -5.61
C LEU A 206 6.97 2.76 -6.98
#